data_AF-A0A0J7LAZ5-F1
#
_entry.id   AF-A0A0J7LAZ5-F1
#
_cell.length_a   1.000
_cell.length_b   1.000
_cell.length_c   1.000
_cell.angle_alpha   90.00
_cell.angle_beta   90.00
_cell.angle_gamma   90.00
#
_symmetry.space_group_name_H-M   'P 1'
#
loop_
_entity.id
_entity.type
_entity.pdbx_description
1 polymer ?
#
loop_
_entity_poly.entity_id
_entity_poly.type
_entity_poly.pdbx_seq_one_letter_code
_entity_poly.pdbx_strand_id
1 'polypeptide(L)'
;MATGKRRSIHTSPGNAGTTNSGIRSNRMNFRPSTTQQEDRGGTRPTTAPSSIGLVLITMLLHLCKKSLLFDTRLKVAIYGGTIFIISLIADFVAMPRTYFSRSDNALNQYFVKWGWGWLLSVIVPWVALTAHTLGCGRRPILLRHLARVVIATVAWLAWTKLFNYIETTYGRCLYTRDIQIMYSKTRCLKSGRFWSGFDISGHTFILIYSSLILAEEGASLVGWEGIKDLIMREEHTRATPTETSRGPLRNLSDGDLEFLKKAHRALTPYLRGLFVAMTLQQLLWDIMLVTTMLYYHIMIEKFLGGVAAVITWYVTYRWWYKLPKIGLPAPGDGLFKYNEVRASPELSARARRSTLNGINQSKFMGMPIRTMQETAADSNSTNRLSDVDAPTSRL
;
A
#
# COMPACT_ATOMS: atom_id res chain seq x y z
N MET A 1 -13.74 -60.25 -15.52
CA MET A 1 -13.54 -60.36 -16.97
C MET A 1 -12.06 -60.19 -17.26
N ALA A 2 -11.42 -61.26 -17.71
CA ALA A 2 -10.05 -61.26 -18.20
C ALA A 2 -10.04 -60.86 -19.69
N THR A 3 -8.94 -60.21 -20.12
CA THR A 3 -8.20 -60.35 -21.41
C THR A 3 -7.30 -59.11 -21.55
N GLY A 4 -6.05 -59.13 -22.00
CA GLY A 4 -5.09 -60.15 -22.43
C GLY A 4 -3.73 -59.43 -22.62
N LYS A 5 -2.59 -59.95 -22.14
CA LYS A 5 -1.75 -61.02 -22.72
C LYS A 5 -0.86 -60.53 -23.88
N ARG A 6 0.47 -60.39 -23.65
CA ARG A 6 1.54 -61.22 -24.26
C ARG A 6 2.97 -60.78 -23.87
N ARG A 7 3.70 -61.73 -23.26
CA ARG A 7 5.16 -62.02 -23.31
C ARG A 7 5.61 -62.26 -24.77
N SER A 8 6.88 -62.39 -25.20
CA SER A 8 8.26 -62.51 -24.65
C SER A 8 9.21 -62.38 -25.88
N ILE A 9 10.56 -62.34 -25.77
CA ILE A 9 11.52 -63.48 -25.87
C ILE A 9 12.89 -62.79 -26.12
N HIS A 10 13.86 -62.87 -25.19
CA HIS A 10 15.13 -63.65 -25.26
C HIS A 10 16.13 -63.13 -26.33
N THR A 11 17.47 -63.19 -26.21
CA THR A 11 18.38 -64.13 -25.52
C THR A 11 19.79 -63.53 -25.58
N SER A 12 20.62 -63.74 -24.56
CA SER A 12 22.09 -63.71 -24.69
C SER A 12 22.60 -64.95 -25.44
N PRO A 13 23.84 -64.91 -25.95
CA PRO A 13 24.79 -65.98 -25.66
C PRO A 13 26.15 -65.43 -25.18
N GLY A 14 26.89 -66.28 -24.48
CA GLY A 14 28.17 -65.94 -23.85
C GLY A 14 29.41 -66.28 -24.68
N ASN A 15 30.50 -65.66 -24.21
CA ASN A 15 31.87 -66.14 -24.04
C ASN A 15 32.94 -66.04 -25.15
N ALA A 16 34.13 -65.64 -24.66
CA ALA A 16 35.52 -65.79 -25.13
C ALA A 16 36.05 -64.93 -26.29
N GLY A 17 37.13 -64.19 -26.02
CA GLY A 17 37.98 -63.55 -27.04
C GLY A 17 38.90 -62.45 -26.52
N THR A 18 40.18 -62.76 -26.41
CA THR A 18 41.33 -61.93 -26.04
C THR A 18 41.64 -60.79 -27.03
N THR A 19 42.31 -59.74 -26.50
CA THR A 19 43.29 -58.81 -27.16
C THR A 19 42.89 -58.09 -28.47
N ASN A 20 42.72 -56.77 -28.44
CA ASN A 20 43.70 -55.84 -29.02
C ASN A 20 43.29 -54.35 -28.94
N SER A 21 44.34 -53.54 -28.83
CA SER A 21 44.47 -52.10 -29.03
C SER A 21 43.51 -51.40 -29.99
N GLY A 22 43.03 -50.21 -29.60
CA GLY A 22 42.62 -49.17 -30.55
C GLY A 22 41.46 -48.29 -30.08
N ILE A 23 41.68 -47.41 -29.09
CA ILE A 23 40.69 -46.36 -28.78
C ILE A 23 40.87 -45.22 -29.79
N ARG A 24 40.09 -45.28 -30.87
CA ARG A 24 39.72 -44.11 -31.70
C ARG A 24 38.50 -43.43 -31.06
N SER A 25 38.62 -42.10 -30.93
CA SER A 25 37.60 -41.06 -30.79
C SER A 25 36.23 -41.43 -30.19
N ASN A 26 35.94 -40.86 -29.01
CA ASN A 26 34.57 -40.50 -28.67
C ASN A 26 34.44 -38.98 -28.64
N ARG A 27 33.78 -38.44 -29.67
CA ARG A 27 33.12 -37.12 -29.62
C ARG A 27 32.20 -37.12 -28.41
N MET A 28 32.52 -36.33 -27.39
CA MET A 28 31.58 -36.09 -26.30
C MET A 28 30.45 -35.21 -26.83
N ASN A 29 29.34 -35.83 -27.19
CA ASN A 29 28.08 -35.11 -27.42
C ASN A 29 27.57 -34.60 -26.08
N PHE A 30 28.01 -33.40 -25.70
CA PHE A 30 27.45 -32.69 -24.56
C PHE A 30 26.06 -32.19 -24.93
N ARG A 31 25.03 -32.94 -24.54
CA ARG A 31 23.64 -32.48 -24.61
C ARG A 31 23.27 -31.99 -23.22
N PRO A 32 23.20 -30.67 -22.95
CA PRO A 32 22.72 -30.21 -21.65
C PRO A 32 21.27 -30.66 -21.51
N SER A 33 20.97 -31.36 -20.42
CA SER A 33 19.59 -31.63 -20.01
C SER A 33 18.92 -30.29 -19.71
N THR A 34 17.73 -30.10 -20.28
CA THR A 34 16.92 -28.88 -20.21
C THR A 34 16.36 -28.58 -18.81
N THR A 35 17.04 -28.99 -17.74
CA THR A 35 16.60 -28.85 -16.35
C THR A 35 17.61 -28.16 -15.43
N GLN A 36 18.75 -27.69 -15.94
CA GLN A 36 19.64 -26.81 -15.18
C GLN A 36 19.65 -25.43 -15.80
N GLN A 37 18.77 -24.58 -15.28
CA GLN A 37 18.86 -23.14 -15.44
C GLN A 37 20.16 -22.71 -14.76
N GLU A 38 21.19 -22.44 -15.56
CA GLU A 38 22.46 -21.88 -15.06
C GLU A 38 22.17 -20.58 -14.31
N ASP A 39 22.30 -20.63 -12.99
CA ASP A 39 22.37 -19.45 -12.13
C ASP A 39 23.64 -18.69 -12.50
N ARG A 40 23.49 -17.75 -13.45
CA ARG A 40 24.52 -16.78 -13.80
C ARG A 40 24.74 -15.83 -12.62
N GLY A 41 25.64 -16.24 -11.73
CA GLY A 41 26.50 -15.39 -10.91
C GLY A 41 25.86 -14.14 -10.31
N GLY A 42 25.02 -14.32 -9.31
CA GLY A 42 24.67 -13.29 -8.34
C GLY A 42 24.60 -13.93 -6.95
N THR A 43 25.35 -13.43 -5.97
CA THR A 43 25.34 -13.94 -4.58
C THR A 43 24.02 -13.65 -3.84
N ARG A 44 23.08 -12.94 -4.46
CA ARG A 44 21.78 -12.61 -3.89
C ARG A 44 20.65 -13.29 -4.67
N PRO A 45 19.68 -13.93 -3.99
CA PRO A 45 18.56 -14.56 -4.66
C PRO A 45 17.76 -13.53 -5.48
N THR A 46 17.52 -13.83 -6.76
CA THR A 46 16.68 -13.03 -7.64
C THR A 46 15.23 -13.47 -7.56
N THR A 47 14.29 -12.53 -7.70
CA THR A 47 12.85 -12.84 -7.75
C THR A 47 12.50 -13.64 -9.00
N ALA A 48 11.66 -14.67 -8.85
CA ALA A 48 11.13 -15.47 -9.96
C ALA A 48 10.42 -14.61 -11.04
N PRO A 49 10.39 -15.04 -12.31
CA PRO A 49 9.78 -14.29 -13.40
C PRO A 49 8.29 -14.01 -13.13
N SER A 50 7.87 -12.78 -13.43
CA SER A 50 6.50 -12.31 -13.20
C SER A 50 5.56 -12.75 -14.32
N SER A 51 4.43 -13.36 -13.98
CA SER A 51 3.37 -13.69 -14.94
C SER A 51 2.68 -12.42 -15.48
N ILE A 52 2.20 -12.46 -16.73
CA ILE A 52 1.46 -11.35 -17.37
C ILE A 52 0.25 -10.93 -16.52
N GLY A 53 -0.48 -11.88 -15.94
CA GLY A 53 -1.62 -11.57 -15.07
C GLY A 53 -1.21 -10.82 -13.79
N LEU A 54 -0.03 -11.12 -13.25
CA LEU A 54 0.52 -10.41 -12.09
C LEU A 54 0.89 -8.97 -12.46
N VAL A 55 1.39 -8.74 -13.67
CA VAL A 55 1.70 -7.39 -14.18
C VAL A 55 0.41 -6.56 -14.31
N LEU A 56 -0.65 -7.12 -14.90
CA LEU A 56 -1.93 -6.41 -15.02
C LEU A 56 -2.54 -6.07 -13.65
N ILE A 57 -2.52 -7.01 -12.70
CA ILE A 57 -3.00 -6.77 -11.33
C ILE A 57 -2.17 -5.68 -10.64
N THR A 58 -0.84 -5.69 -10.79
CA THR A 58 0.01 -4.67 -10.19
C THR A 58 -0.16 -3.29 -10.83
N MET A 59 -0.45 -3.21 -12.13
CA MET A 59 -0.85 -1.96 -12.79
C MET A 59 -2.18 -1.42 -12.25
N LEU A 60 -3.19 -2.28 -12.12
CA LEU A 60 -4.48 -1.91 -11.52
C LEU A 60 -4.27 -1.42 -10.08
N LEU A 61 -3.48 -2.12 -9.28
CA LEU A 61 -3.17 -1.72 -7.91
C LEU A 61 -2.41 -0.39 -7.84
N HIS A 62 -1.56 -0.07 -8.82
CA HIS A 62 -0.93 1.25 -8.91
C HIS A 62 -1.95 2.37 -9.14
N LEU A 63 -2.93 2.15 -10.02
CA LEU A 63 -4.04 3.09 -10.24
C LEU A 63 -4.88 3.26 -8.97
N CYS A 64 -5.30 2.14 -8.36
CA CYS A 64 -6.01 2.11 -7.10
C CYS A 64 -5.24 2.85 -6.00
N LYS A 65 -3.92 2.61 -5.89
CA LYS A 65 -3.05 3.25 -4.91
C LYS A 65 -3.00 4.75 -5.11
N LYS A 66 -2.85 5.20 -6.35
CA LYS A 66 -2.86 6.63 -6.69
C LYS A 66 -4.19 7.31 -6.36
N SER A 67 -5.31 6.60 -6.53
CA SER A 67 -6.65 7.11 -6.23
C SER A 67 -6.96 7.13 -4.73
N LEU A 68 -6.65 6.04 -4.01
CA LEU A 68 -7.02 5.89 -2.60
C LEU A 68 -6.04 6.59 -1.66
N LEU A 69 -4.74 6.48 -1.91
CA LEU A 69 -3.67 7.00 -1.05
C LEU A 69 -3.20 8.39 -1.47
N PHE A 70 -4.13 9.19 -1.97
CA PHE A 70 -3.89 10.60 -2.15
C PHE A 70 -3.62 11.26 -0.78
N ASP A 71 -2.63 12.15 -0.72
CA ASP A 71 -2.21 12.77 0.55
C ASP A 71 -3.41 13.26 1.34
N THR A 72 -3.61 12.71 2.55
CA THR A 72 -4.85 12.94 3.31
C THR A 72 -5.05 14.41 3.66
N ARG A 73 -3.97 15.17 3.84
CA ARG A 73 -4.01 16.64 3.99
C ARG A 73 -4.56 17.36 2.76
N LEU A 74 -4.10 16.96 1.57
CA LEU A 74 -4.57 17.54 0.31
C LEU A 74 -6.01 17.09 0.04
N LYS A 75 -6.36 15.85 0.39
CA LYS A 75 -7.73 15.34 0.31
C LYS A 75 -8.70 16.15 1.17
N VAL A 76 -8.32 16.47 2.41
CA VAL A 76 -9.11 17.35 3.29
C VAL A 76 -9.26 18.74 2.69
N ALA A 77 -8.19 19.33 2.13
CA ALA A 77 -8.25 20.63 1.48
C ALA A 77 -9.18 20.60 0.25
N ILE A 78 -9.12 19.55 -0.56
CA ILE A 78 -10.01 19.34 -1.71
C ILE A 78 -11.45 19.22 -1.23
N TYR A 79 -11.75 18.40 -0.22
CA TYR A 79 -13.12 18.29 0.30
C TYR A 79 -13.65 19.61 0.87
N GLY A 80 -12.82 20.37 1.59
CA GLY A 80 -13.21 21.70 2.07
C GLY A 80 -13.50 22.66 0.91
N GLY A 81 -12.62 22.68 -0.10
CA GLY A 81 -12.79 23.49 -1.30
C GLY A 81 -14.01 23.10 -2.12
N THR A 82 -14.27 21.82 -2.31
CA THR A 82 -15.45 21.33 -3.04
C THR A 82 -16.74 21.61 -2.28
N ILE A 83 -16.78 21.42 -0.95
CA ILE A 83 -17.93 21.84 -0.13
C ILE A 83 -18.25 23.32 -0.41
N PHE A 84 -17.25 24.19 -0.31
CA PHE A 84 -17.44 25.62 -0.46
C PHE A 84 -17.89 25.99 -1.88
N ILE A 85 -17.13 25.60 -2.91
CA ILE A 85 -17.39 25.97 -4.30
C ILE A 85 -18.73 25.39 -4.78
N ILE A 86 -18.99 24.11 -4.54
CA ILE A 86 -20.20 23.44 -5.02
C ILE A 86 -21.43 23.99 -4.29
N SER A 87 -21.33 24.27 -3.00
CA SER A 87 -22.45 24.86 -2.25
C SER A 87 -22.77 26.27 -2.74
N LEU A 88 -21.76 27.10 -3.04
CA LEU A 88 -21.99 28.42 -3.65
C LEU A 88 -22.70 28.29 -5.00
N ILE A 89 -22.22 27.40 -5.88
CA ILE A 89 -22.85 27.18 -7.19
C ILE A 89 -24.30 26.73 -7.01
N ALA A 90 -24.58 25.82 -6.08
CA ALA A 90 -25.93 25.33 -5.81
C ALA A 90 -26.88 26.42 -5.25
N ASP A 91 -26.34 27.41 -4.53
CA ASP A 91 -27.14 28.53 -4.02
C ASP A 91 -27.46 29.55 -5.14
N PHE A 92 -26.58 29.72 -6.13
CA PHE A 92 -26.81 30.63 -7.28
C PHE A 92 -27.54 29.97 -8.46
N VAL A 93 -27.43 28.65 -8.61
CA VAL A 93 -28.00 27.89 -9.73
C VAL A 93 -28.98 26.85 -9.20
N ALA A 94 -30.26 27.02 -9.52
CA ALA A 94 -31.26 26.00 -9.26
C ALA A 94 -30.99 24.77 -10.15
N MET A 95 -30.37 23.74 -9.58
CA MET A 95 -29.99 22.53 -10.32
C MET A 95 -31.22 21.78 -10.83
N PRO A 96 -31.21 21.30 -12.09
CA PRO A 96 -32.35 20.59 -12.66
C PRO A 96 -32.64 19.30 -11.89
N ARG A 97 -33.93 18.93 -11.83
CA ARG A 97 -34.37 17.70 -11.17
C ARG A 97 -33.89 16.49 -11.96
N THR A 98 -32.87 15.80 -11.44
CA THR A 98 -32.34 14.55 -12.00
C THR A 98 -32.67 13.36 -11.09
N TYR A 99 -32.28 12.14 -11.49
CA TYR A 99 -32.39 10.93 -10.65
C TYR A 99 -31.76 11.14 -9.25
N PHE A 100 -30.63 11.85 -9.18
CA PHE A 100 -29.92 12.15 -7.93
C PHE A 100 -30.60 13.19 -7.05
N SER A 101 -31.55 13.97 -7.60
CA SER A 101 -32.33 14.93 -6.82
C SER A 101 -33.35 14.23 -5.90
N ARG A 102 -33.84 13.04 -6.28
CA ARG A 102 -34.83 12.34 -5.48
C ARG A 102 -34.18 11.61 -4.31
N SER A 103 -34.65 11.88 -3.10
CA SER A 103 -34.14 11.30 -1.85
C SER A 103 -34.45 9.80 -1.70
N ASP A 104 -35.35 9.27 -2.51
CA ASP A 104 -35.73 7.86 -2.57
C ASP A 104 -34.85 7.02 -3.51
N ASN A 105 -33.85 7.64 -4.13
CA ASN A 105 -32.95 6.92 -5.03
C ASN A 105 -32.22 5.77 -4.30
N ALA A 106 -31.92 4.69 -5.03
CA ALA A 106 -31.38 3.47 -4.46
C ALA A 106 -30.03 3.70 -3.75
N LEU A 107 -29.20 4.61 -4.28
CA LEU A 107 -27.91 4.95 -3.67
C LEU A 107 -28.09 5.67 -2.34
N ASN A 108 -29.07 6.56 -2.22
CA ASN A 108 -29.33 7.25 -0.96
C ASN A 108 -29.95 6.29 0.07
N GLN A 109 -30.90 5.46 -0.35
CA GLN A 109 -31.58 4.53 0.55
C GLN A 109 -30.70 3.37 1.04
N TYR A 110 -29.92 2.75 0.15
CA TYR A 110 -29.11 1.58 0.52
C TYR A 110 -27.67 1.94 0.84
N PHE A 111 -27.05 2.87 0.12
CA PHE A 111 -25.64 3.16 0.29
C PHE A 111 -25.40 4.23 1.36
N VAL A 112 -26.07 5.38 1.30
CA VAL A 112 -25.83 6.47 2.25
C VAL A 112 -26.40 6.15 3.63
N LYS A 113 -27.65 5.65 3.73
CA LYS A 113 -28.24 5.28 5.03
C LYS A 113 -27.49 4.16 5.75
N TRP A 114 -27.02 3.15 5.02
CA TRP A 114 -26.22 2.06 5.58
C TRP A 114 -24.71 2.29 5.41
N GLY A 115 -24.29 3.54 5.16
CA GLY A 115 -22.91 3.88 4.79
C GLY A 115 -21.87 3.37 5.78
N TRP A 116 -22.19 3.42 7.08
CA TRP A 116 -21.31 2.89 8.13
C TRP A 116 -21.17 1.38 8.06
N GLY A 117 -22.27 0.66 7.80
CA GLY A 117 -22.24 -0.79 7.64
C GLY A 117 -21.37 -1.23 6.44
N TRP A 118 -21.45 -0.50 5.33
CA TRP A 118 -20.61 -0.74 4.16
C TRP A 118 -19.13 -0.44 4.43
N LEU A 119 -18.82 0.64 5.16
CA LEU A 119 -17.45 0.91 5.62
C LEU A 119 -16.93 -0.24 6.49
N LEU A 120 -17.70 -0.66 7.50
CA LEU A 120 -17.33 -1.75 8.41
C LEU A 120 -17.07 -3.06 7.67
N SER A 121 -17.90 -3.38 6.67
CA SER A 121 -17.78 -4.59 5.86
C SER A 121 -16.41 -4.71 5.17
N VAL A 122 -15.80 -3.60 4.77
CA VAL A 122 -14.50 -3.60 4.09
C VAL A 122 -13.34 -3.35 5.05
N ILE A 123 -13.49 -2.40 5.99
CA ILE A 123 -12.42 -2.00 6.89
C ILE A 123 -12.10 -3.05 7.95
N VAL A 124 -13.09 -3.80 8.45
CA VAL A 124 -12.87 -4.82 9.48
C VAL A 124 -12.03 -5.98 8.93
N PRO A 125 -12.36 -6.59 7.78
CA PRO A 125 -11.48 -7.59 7.17
C PRO A 125 -10.10 -7.02 6.81
N TRP A 126 -10.03 -5.79 6.30
CA TRP A 126 -8.75 -5.14 6.00
C TRP A 126 -7.83 -5.05 7.22
N VAL A 127 -8.32 -4.45 8.30
CA VAL A 127 -7.57 -4.26 9.54
C VAL A 127 -7.24 -5.60 10.18
N ALA A 128 -8.17 -6.56 10.17
CA ALA A 128 -7.93 -7.89 10.74
C ALA A 128 -6.82 -8.64 9.99
N LEU A 129 -6.85 -8.65 8.65
CA LEU A 129 -5.87 -9.38 7.83
C LEU A 129 -4.48 -8.73 7.89
N THR A 130 -4.41 -7.39 7.81
CA THR A 130 -3.15 -6.65 7.94
C THR A 130 -2.55 -6.78 9.35
N ALA A 131 -3.36 -6.70 10.40
CA ALA A 131 -2.88 -6.90 11.77
C ALA A 131 -2.45 -8.35 12.04
N HIS A 132 -3.16 -9.34 11.47
CA HIS A 132 -2.84 -10.75 11.67
C HIS A 132 -1.48 -11.12 11.05
N THR A 133 -1.21 -10.60 9.86
CA THR A 133 0.06 -10.78 9.15
C THR A 133 1.21 -10.03 9.82
N LEU A 134 1.03 -8.76 10.18
CA LEU A 134 2.07 -7.94 10.82
C LEU A 134 2.33 -8.31 12.29
N GLY A 135 1.34 -8.89 12.96
CA GLY A 135 1.43 -9.33 14.35
C GLY A 135 1.88 -10.78 14.54
N CYS A 136 2.26 -11.48 13.47
CA CYS A 136 2.62 -12.90 13.49
C CYS A 136 1.62 -13.78 14.28
N GLY A 137 0.31 -13.50 14.13
CA GLY A 137 -0.75 -14.26 14.83
C GLY A 137 -1.01 -13.87 16.30
N ARG A 138 -0.27 -12.90 16.87
CA ARG A 138 -0.47 -12.44 18.25
C ARG A 138 -1.79 -11.68 18.40
N ARG A 139 -2.75 -12.29 19.10
CA ARG A 139 -4.05 -11.71 19.47
C ARG A 139 -4.01 -10.30 20.08
N PRO A 140 -3.08 -9.93 20.99
CA PRO A 140 -3.10 -8.59 21.57
C PRO A 140 -2.80 -7.49 20.55
N ILE A 141 -1.97 -7.75 19.54
CA ILE A 141 -1.67 -6.81 18.46
C ILE A 141 -2.93 -6.62 17.61
N LEU A 142 -3.58 -7.73 17.21
CA LEU A 142 -4.84 -7.70 16.48
C LEU A 142 -5.93 -6.90 17.20
N LEU A 143 -6.13 -7.14 18.50
CA LEU A 143 -7.14 -6.44 19.29
C LEU A 143 -6.88 -4.93 19.36
N ARG A 144 -5.61 -4.50 19.45
CA ARG A 144 -5.25 -3.07 19.41
C ARG A 144 -5.58 -2.43 18.06
N HIS A 145 -5.35 -3.13 16.95
CA HIS A 145 -5.74 -2.61 15.64
C HIS A 145 -7.27 -2.54 15.47
N LEU A 146 -8.00 -3.57 15.94
CA LEU A 146 -9.47 -3.57 15.92
C LEU A 146 -10.07 -2.49 16.83
N ALA A 147 -9.41 -2.15 17.95
CA ALA A 147 -9.83 -1.07 18.83
C ALA A 147 -9.93 0.28 18.09
N ARG A 148 -9.12 0.53 17.06
CA ARG A 148 -9.24 1.74 16.22
C ARG A 148 -10.59 1.81 15.50
N VAL A 149 -11.07 0.68 14.97
CA VAL A 149 -12.37 0.59 14.29
C VAL A 149 -13.52 0.79 15.29
N VAL A 150 -13.36 0.25 16.50
CA VAL A 150 -14.33 0.47 17.59
C VAL A 150 -14.38 1.95 17.97
N ILE A 151 -13.23 2.60 18.18
CA ILE A 151 -13.16 4.04 18.48
C ILE A 151 -13.79 4.87 17.36
N ALA A 152 -13.51 4.52 16.09
CA ALA A 152 -14.11 5.20 14.95
C ALA A 152 -15.65 5.08 14.96
N THR A 153 -16.17 3.92 15.35
CA THR A 153 -17.62 3.66 15.48
C THR A 153 -18.24 4.45 16.64
N VAL A 154 -17.57 4.50 17.79
CA VAL A 154 -18.00 5.30 18.94
C VAL A 154 -18.02 6.78 18.56
N ALA A 155 -17.00 7.28 17.85
CA ALA A 155 -16.96 8.66 17.40
C ALA A 155 -18.10 9.00 16.43
N TRP A 156 -18.38 8.12 15.46
CA TRP A 156 -19.53 8.26 14.55
C TRP A 156 -20.86 8.29 15.32
N LEU A 157 -21.06 7.40 16.28
CA LEU A 157 -22.25 7.39 17.13
C LEU A 157 -22.37 8.67 17.97
N ALA A 158 -21.27 9.15 18.54
CA ALA A 158 -21.25 10.38 19.33
C ALA A 158 -21.67 11.59 18.49
N TRP A 159 -21.11 11.76 17.28
CA TRP A 159 -21.47 12.85 16.39
C TRP A 159 -22.89 12.77 15.88
N THR A 160 -23.36 11.59 15.46
CA THR A 160 -24.75 11.44 15.01
C THR A 160 -25.75 11.72 16.13
N LYS A 161 -25.45 11.33 17.37
CA LYS A 161 -26.27 11.71 18.54
C LYS A 161 -26.21 13.20 18.82
N LEU A 162 -25.04 13.82 18.69
CA LEU A 162 -24.86 15.26 18.88
C LEU A 162 -25.62 16.08 17.82
N PHE A 163 -25.58 15.68 16.54
CA PHE A 163 -26.34 16.37 15.49
C PHE A 163 -27.85 16.29 15.74
N ASN A 164 -28.35 15.12 16.11
CA ASN A 164 -29.76 14.97 16.51
C ASN A 164 -30.11 15.82 17.73
N TYR A 165 -29.21 15.92 18.72
CA TYR A 165 -29.41 16.74 19.90
C TYR A 165 -29.45 18.25 19.56
N ILE A 166 -28.59 18.72 18.66
CA ILE A 166 -28.58 20.10 18.19
C ILE A 166 -29.89 20.40 17.44
N GLU A 167 -30.31 19.52 16.53
CA GLU A 167 -31.53 19.69 15.74
C GLU A 167 -32.79 19.75 16.63
N THR A 168 -32.87 18.92 17.68
CA THR A 168 -34.03 18.92 18.60
C THR A 168 -34.01 20.10 19.56
N THR A 169 -32.83 20.61 19.94
CA THR A 169 -32.69 21.71 20.90
C THR A 169 -32.92 23.07 20.24
N TYR A 170 -32.36 23.28 19.05
CA TYR A 170 -32.45 24.56 18.32
C TYR A 170 -33.59 24.60 17.31
N GLY A 171 -34.25 23.48 17.03
CA GLY A 171 -35.40 23.44 16.14
C GLY A 171 -36.67 24.00 16.76
N ARG A 172 -37.56 24.50 15.90
CA ARG A 172 -38.88 25.01 16.25
C ARG A 172 -39.93 24.40 15.33
N CYS A 173 -41.09 24.09 15.90
CA CYS A 173 -42.25 23.69 15.10
C CYS A 173 -42.83 24.93 14.40
N LEU A 174 -42.84 24.98 13.07
CA LEU A 174 -43.47 26.10 12.37
C LEU A 174 -45.00 26.01 12.51
N TYR A 175 -45.66 27.17 12.53
CA TYR A 175 -47.13 27.28 12.53
C TYR A 175 -47.79 26.65 13.77
N THR A 176 -47.35 26.99 14.99
CA THR A 176 -48.09 26.67 16.23
C THR A 176 -47.92 27.76 17.29
N ARG A 177 -48.95 27.98 18.11
CA ARG A 177 -48.93 28.87 19.30
C ARG A 177 -48.77 28.09 20.61
N ASP A 178 -48.85 26.76 20.55
CA ASP A 178 -48.77 25.91 21.73
C ASP A 178 -47.32 25.66 22.16
N ILE A 179 -46.96 26.20 23.32
CA ILE A 179 -45.62 26.12 23.93
C ILE A 179 -45.17 24.64 24.03
N GLN A 180 -46.04 23.72 24.41
CA GLN A 180 -45.69 22.30 24.58
C GLN A 180 -45.44 21.53 23.27
N ILE A 181 -46.02 21.97 22.16
CA ILE A 181 -45.84 21.37 20.82
C ILE A 181 -44.64 22.02 20.11
N MET A 182 -44.31 23.27 20.45
CA MET A 182 -43.14 23.99 19.94
C MET A 182 -41.81 23.28 20.24
N TYR A 183 -41.66 22.70 21.43
CA TYR A 183 -40.37 22.16 21.92
C TYR A 183 -40.14 20.67 21.63
N SER A 184 -41.11 19.94 21.09
CA SER A 184 -40.98 18.49 20.86
C SER A 184 -41.13 18.12 19.39
N LYS A 185 -40.01 17.77 18.74
CA LYS A 185 -39.96 17.27 17.36
C LYS A 185 -41.00 16.17 17.09
N THR A 186 -41.08 15.19 17.99
CA THR A 186 -41.97 14.03 17.85
C THR A 186 -43.45 14.43 17.90
N ARG A 187 -43.83 15.39 18.76
CA ARG A 187 -45.22 15.88 18.85
C ARG A 187 -45.57 16.79 17.67
N CYS A 188 -44.64 17.63 17.23
CA CYS A 188 -44.80 18.47 16.04
C CYS A 188 -45.06 17.65 14.78
N LEU A 189 -44.21 16.63 14.51
CA LEU A 189 -44.37 15.75 13.34
C LEU A 189 -45.63 14.89 13.42
N LYS A 190 -46.00 14.40 14.61
CA LYS A 190 -47.27 13.68 14.82
C LYS A 190 -48.50 14.54 14.53
N SER A 191 -48.41 15.86 14.74
CA SER A 191 -49.47 16.80 14.40
C SER A 191 -49.52 17.17 12.91
N GLY A 192 -48.68 16.54 12.07
CA GLY A 192 -48.60 16.83 10.63
C GLY A 192 -47.94 18.17 10.30
N ARG A 193 -47.22 18.78 11.26
CA ARG A 193 -46.58 20.09 11.11
C ARG A 193 -45.11 19.97 10.75
N PHE A 194 -44.56 21.03 10.15
CA PHE A 194 -43.18 21.08 9.70
C PHE A 194 -42.25 21.54 10.83
N TRP A 195 -41.19 20.77 11.08
CA TRP A 195 -40.13 21.12 12.02
C TRP A 195 -39.02 21.86 11.27
N SER A 196 -38.76 23.12 11.64
CA SER A 196 -37.64 23.88 11.10
C SER A 196 -36.56 23.95 12.17
N GLY A 197 -35.48 23.22 11.95
CA GLY A 197 -34.31 23.20 12.82
C GLY A 197 -33.04 23.21 12.02
N PHE A 198 -31.95 23.51 12.72
CA PHE A 198 -30.62 23.48 12.15
C PHE A 198 -30.15 22.03 12.03
N ASP A 199 -30.24 21.44 10.83
CA ASP A 199 -29.94 20.03 10.60
C ASP A 199 -28.53 19.87 10.00
N ILE A 200 -27.53 19.68 10.87
CA ILE A 200 -26.16 19.44 10.41
C ILE A 200 -26.13 18.18 9.55
N SER A 201 -25.57 18.28 8.34
CA SER A 201 -25.64 17.19 7.38
C SER A 201 -24.83 15.96 7.84
N GLY A 202 -25.53 15.00 8.44
CA GLY A 202 -24.97 13.71 8.82
C GLY A 202 -24.47 12.90 7.62
N HIS A 203 -25.06 13.12 6.44
CA HIS A 203 -24.64 12.51 5.17
C HIS A 203 -23.29 13.05 4.70
N THR A 204 -23.08 14.36 4.74
CA THR A 204 -21.77 14.95 4.43
C THR A 204 -20.71 14.48 5.43
N PHE A 205 -21.05 14.46 6.72
CA PHE A 205 -20.16 13.94 7.77
C PHE A 205 -19.73 12.50 7.51
N ILE A 206 -20.68 11.57 7.33
CA ILE A 206 -20.36 10.14 7.17
C ILE A 206 -19.53 9.87 5.91
N LEU A 207 -19.81 10.56 4.80
CA LEU A 207 -19.09 10.37 3.53
C LEU A 207 -17.64 10.83 3.64
N ILE A 208 -17.40 12.03 4.18
CA ILE A 208 -16.04 12.55 4.38
C ILE A 208 -15.29 11.71 5.42
N TYR A 209 -15.94 11.41 6.55
CA TYR A 209 -15.29 10.66 7.63
C TYR A 209 -14.90 9.24 7.21
N SER A 210 -15.80 8.52 6.52
CA SER A 210 -15.52 7.19 5.98
C SER A 210 -14.38 7.21 4.97
N SER A 211 -14.35 8.24 4.12
CA SER A 211 -13.30 8.41 3.13
C SER A 211 -11.92 8.66 3.74
N LEU A 212 -11.85 9.44 4.82
CA LEU A 212 -10.60 9.72 5.53
C LEU A 212 -10.08 8.48 6.26
N ILE A 213 -10.95 7.74 6.95
CA ILE A 213 -10.61 6.45 7.59
C ILE A 213 -10.03 5.49 6.56
N LEU A 214 -10.70 5.36 5.41
CA LEU A 214 -10.29 4.41 4.38
C LEU A 214 -8.93 4.75 3.77
N ALA A 215 -8.63 6.04 3.59
CA ALA A 215 -7.33 6.49 3.09
C ALA A 215 -6.20 6.22 4.09
N GLU A 216 -6.43 6.48 5.38
CA GLU A 216 -5.42 6.24 6.44
C GLU A 216 -5.18 4.75 6.69
N GLU A 217 -6.23 3.93 6.81
CA GLU A 217 -6.07 2.49 6.99
C GLU A 217 -5.52 1.82 5.72
N GLY A 218 -5.88 2.33 4.53
CA GLY A 218 -5.34 1.88 3.26
C GLY A 218 -3.84 2.16 3.10
N ALA A 219 -3.28 3.14 3.84
CA ALA A 219 -1.85 3.45 3.79
C ALA A 219 -0.96 2.30 4.28
N SER A 220 -1.53 1.31 4.99
CA SER A 220 -0.82 0.08 5.34
C SER A 220 -0.38 -0.75 4.13
N LEU A 221 -0.97 -0.55 2.94
CA LEU A 221 -0.54 -1.24 1.72
C LEU A 221 0.71 -0.62 1.07
N VAL A 222 1.06 0.63 1.39
CA VAL A 222 2.37 1.18 0.99
C VAL A 222 3.44 0.21 1.48
N GLY A 223 4.48 -0.07 0.69
CA GLY A 223 5.58 -0.98 1.08
C GLY A 223 5.22 -2.46 1.25
N TRP A 224 3.95 -2.86 1.18
CA TRP A 224 3.50 -4.23 1.44
C TRP A 224 4.18 -5.26 0.53
N GLU A 225 4.28 -4.98 -0.77
CA GLU A 225 4.90 -5.90 -1.73
C GLU A 225 6.40 -6.12 -1.45
N GLY A 226 7.05 -5.15 -0.80
CA GLY A 226 8.45 -5.25 -0.36
C GLY A 226 8.68 -6.22 0.80
N ILE A 227 7.63 -6.62 1.53
CA ILE A 227 7.74 -7.60 2.63
C ILE A 227 8.31 -8.93 2.11
N LYS A 228 7.95 -9.34 0.89
CA LYS A 228 8.48 -10.55 0.24
C LYS A 228 10.01 -10.49 0.11
N ASP A 229 10.54 -9.34 -0.31
CA ASP A 229 11.98 -9.15 -0.48
C ASP A 229 12.70 -9.09 0.87
N LEU A 230 12.05 -8.52 1.89
CA LEU A 230 12.58 -8.49 3.26
C LEU A 230 12.70 -9.90 3.84
N ILE A 231 11.67 -10.74 3.67
CA ILE A 231 11.69 -12.15 4.10
C ILE A 231 12.79 -12.92 3.36
N MET A 232 12.89 -12.74 2.04
CA MET A 232 13.91 -13.41 1.23
C MET A 232 15.34 -13.04 1.64
N ARG A 233 15.59 -11.76 1.97
CA ARG A 233 16.90 -11.30 2.45
C ARG A 233 17.23 -11.85 3.83
N GLU A 234 16.28 -11.83 4.75
CA GLU A 234 16.49 -12.33 6.11
C GLU A 234 16.73 -13.85 6.13
N GLU A 235 15.99 -14.62 5.31
CA GLU A 235 16.21 -16.07 5.13
C GLU A 235 17.63 -16.36 4.59
N HIS A 236 18.10 -15.55 3.63
CA HIS A 236 19.48 -15.66 3.14
C HIS A 236 20.51 -15.34 4.22
N THR A 237 20.36 -14.23 4.95
CA THR A 237 21.31 -13.84 6.02
C THR A 237 21.37 -14.85 7.16
N ARG A 238 20.25 -15.50 7.51
CA ARG A 238 20.25 -16.58 8.51
C ARG A 238 20.95 -17.85 8.01
N ALA A 239 20.89 -18.12 6.71
CA ALA A 239 21.60 -19.24 6.09
C ALA A 239 23.09 -18.96 5.85
N THR A 240 23.49 -17.69 5.65
CA THR A 240 24.87 -17.26 5.44
C THR A 240 25.33 -16.29 6.54
N PRO A 241 25.85 -16.77 7.69
CA PRO A 241 26.17 -15.95 8.86
C PRO A 241 27.36 -15.00 8.69
N THR A 242 27.89 -14.83 7.48
CA THR A 242 29.02 -13.94 7.16
C THR A 242 28.67 -12.45 7.15
N GLU A 243 27.39 -12.08 7.00
CA GLU A 243 26.94 -10.68 7.07
C GLU A 243 26.21 -10.38 8.39
N THR A 244 26.62 -9.32 9.10
CA THR A 244 25.83 -8.80 10.24
C THR A 244 24.42 -8.43 9.76
N SER A 245 23.39 -9.14 10.25
CA SER A 245 22.01 -8.81 9.95
C SER A 245 21.71 -7.38 10.40
N ARG A 246 21.39 -6.51 9.44
CA ARG A 246 20.94 -5.11 9.65
C ARG A 246 19.48 -4.93 9.23
N GLY A 247 18.74 -6.04 9.09
CA GLY A 247 17.36 -6.03 8.60
C GLY A 247 16.34 -5.67 9.68
N PRO A 248 15.19 -5.07 9.30
CA PRO A 248 14.09 -4.77 10.22
C PRO A 248 13.43 -6.04 10.82
N LEU A 249 13.70 -7.21 10.25
CA LEU A 249 13.17 -8.52 10.67
C LEU A 249 14.11 -9.27 11.63
N ARG A 250 15.27 -8.71 12.00
CA ARG A 250 16.28 -9.41 12.83
C ARG A 250 15.77 -9.83 14.21
N ASN A 251 14.79 -9.10 14.76
CA ASN A 251 14.24 -9.36 16.09
C ASN A 251 13.12 -10.42 16.09
N LEU A 252 12.76 -10.99 14.93
CA LEU A 252 11.76 -12.05 14.84
C LEU A 252 12.39 -13.43 15.09
N SER A 253 11.70 -14.26 15.87
CA SER A 253 12.03 -15.68 16.01
C SER A 253 11.88 -16.43 14.68
N ASP A 254 12.52 -17.59 14.53
CA ASP A 254 12.39 -18.41 13.31
C ASP A 254 10.94 -18.86 13.05
N GLY A 255 10.21 -19.22 14.12
CA GLY A 255 8.79 -19.57 14.03
C GLY A 255 7.91 -18.39 13.59
N ASP A 256 8.18 -17.18 14.10
CA ASP A 256 7.46 -15.97 13.69
C ASP A 256 7.73 -15.61 12.22
N LEU A 257 8.95 -15.87 11.71
CA LEU A 257 9.34 -15.63 10.32
C LEU A 257 8.65 -16.62 9.37
N GLU A 258 8.60 -17.90 9.72
CA GLU A 258 7.90 -18.92 8.94
C GLU A 258 6.39 -18.63 8.89
N PHE A 259 5.80 -18.26 10.03
CA PHE A 259 4.42 -17.82 10.10
C PHE A 259 4.17 -16.62 9.18
N LEU A 260 5.02 -15.60 9.24
CA LEU A 260 4.93 -14.40 8.40
C LEU A 260 4.99 -14.78 6.91
N LYS A 261 5.92 -15.66 6.50
CA LYS A 261 6.06 -16.15 5.12
C LYS A 261 4.77 -16.84 4.64
N LYS A 262 4.20 -17.73 5.46
CA LYS A 262 2.97 -18.45 5.15
C LYS A 262 1.77 -17.50 5.09
N ALA A 263 1.61 -16.64 6.09
CA ALA A 263 0.52 -15.69 6.19
C ALA A 263 0.57 -14.67 5.05
N HIS A 264 1.73 -14.07 4.77
CA HIS A 264 1.88 -13.12 3.65
C HIS A 264 1.54 -13.77 2.31
N ARG A 265 2.03 -15.00 2.04
CA ARG A 265 1.72 -15.70 0.78
C ARG A 265 0.23 -16.00 0.62
N ALA A 266 -0.44 -16.42 1.70
CA ALA A 266 -1.86 -16.76 1.67
C ALA A 266 -2.78 -15.54 1.66
N LEU A 267 -2.48 -14.50 2.45
CA LEU A 267 -3.39 -13.35 2.67
C LEU A 267 -3.22 -12.22 1.65
N THR A 268 -2.05 -12.08 1.01
CA THR A 268 -1.80 -11.03 -0.01
C THR A 268 -2.83 -10.99 -1.15
N PRO A 269 -3.28 -12.10 -1.77
CA PRO A 269 -4.30 -12.02 -2.82
C PRO A 269 -5.64 -11.46 -2.29
N TYR A 270 -6.04 -11.82 -1.07
CA TYR A 270 -7.24 -11.29 -0.43
C TYR A 270 -7.10 -9.80 -0.12
N LEU A 271 -5.94 -9.37 0.38
CA LEU A 271 -5.64 -7.95 0.60
C LEU A 271 -5.70 -7.15 -0.70
N ARG A 272 -5.17 -7.68 -1.81
CA ARG A 272 -5.28 -7.02 -3.12
C ARG A 272 -6.73 -6.85 -3.57
N GLY A 273 -7.56 -7.90 -3.43
CA GLY A 273 -8.99 -7.83 -3.74
C GLY A 273 -9.74 -6.83 -2.85
N LEU A 274 -9.47 -6.85 -1.54
CA LEU A 274 -10.03 -5.89 -0.59
C LEU A 274 -9.61 -4.46 -0.91
N PHE A 275 -8.35 -4.24 -1.30
CA PHE A 275 -7.89 -2.90 -1.67
C PHE A 275 -8.62 -2.36 -2.90
N VAL A 276 -8.87 -3.20 -3.90
CA VAL A 276 -9.70 -2.81 -5.06
C VAL A 276 -11.12 -2.47 -4.58
N ALA A 277 -11.73 -3.29 -3.72
CA ALA A 277 -13.04 -2.99 -3.14
C ALA A 277 -13.06 -1.66 -2.36
N MET A 278 -12.03 -1.39 -1.55
CA MET A 278 -11.82 -0.11 -0.87
C MET A 278 -11.80 1.04 -1.89
N THR A 279 -11.08 0.90 -2.99
CA THR A 279 -11.01 1.98 -4.01
C THR A 279 -12.34 2.23 -4.71
N LEU A 280 -13.11 1.19 -5.02
CA LEU A 280 -14.44 1.33 -5.61
C LEU A 280 -15.40 2.01 -4.62
N GLN A 281 -15.34 1.58 -3.36
CA GLN A 281 -16.11 2.18 -2.27
C GLN A 281 -15.77 3.67 -2.10
N GLN A 282 -14.48 4.01 -2.19
CA GLN A 282 -14.00 5.40 -2.14
C GLN A 282 -14.59 6.26 -3.26
N LEU A 283 -14.53 5.79 -4.51
CA LEU A 283 -15.09 6.51 -5.65
C LEU A 283 -16.60 6.72 -5.49
N LEU A 284 -17.29 5.70 -4.98
CA LEU A 284 -18.72 5.81 -4.71
C LEU A 284 -19.04 6.84 -3.62
N TRP A 285 -18.22 6.93 -2.56
CA TRP A 285 -18.37 8.02 -1.58
C TRP A 285 -18.13 9.40 -2.19
N ASP A 286 -17.14 9.55 -3.08
CA ASP A 286 -16.84 10.83 -3.74
C ASP A 286 -18.00 11.27 -4.64
N ILE A 287 -18.58 10.34 -5.41
CA ILE A 287 -19.77 10.60 -6.23
C ILE A 287 -20.95 11.00 -5.34
N MET A 288 -21.21 10.25 -4.28
CA MET A 288 -22.30 10.57 -3.36
C MET A 288 -22.07 11.89 -2.62
N LEU A 289 -20.83 12.23 -2.32
CA LEU A 289 -20.49 13.48 -1.65
C LEU A 289 -20.86 14.67 -2.54
N VAL A 290 -20.51 14.62 -3.83
CA VAL A 290 -20.87 15.65 -4.81
C VAL A 290 -22.40 15.74 -4.99
N THR A 291 -23.10 14.60 -5.10
CA THR A 291 -24.57 14.64 -5.21
C THR A 291 -25.23 15.21 -3.97
N THR A 292 -24.69 14.91 -2.78
CA THR A 292 -25.18 15.45 -1.51
C THR A 292 -25.01 16.97 -1.45
N MET A 293 -23.88 17.49 -1.94
CA MET A 293 -23.62 18.94 -2.00
C MET A 293 -24.53 19.67 -2.97
N LEU A 294 -24.90 19.03 -4.09
CA LEU A 294 -25.71 19.66 -5.13
C LEU A 294 -27.20 19.75 -4.79
N TYR A 295 -27.75 18.74 -4.10
CA TYR A 295 -29.21 18.59 -4.00
C TYR A 295 -29.79 18.70 -2.59
N TYR A 296 -28.99 18.58 -1.54
CA TYR A 296 -29.48 18.49 -0.16
C TYR A 296 -28.77 19.49 0.75
N HIS A 297 -29.47 20.02 1.77
CA HIS A 297 -28.96 20.94 2.80
C HIS A 297 -28.47 22.32 2.31
N ILE A 298 -28.41 23.25 3.25
CA ILE A 298 -27.78 24.57 3.05
C ILE A 298 -26.26 24.49 3.23
N MET A 299 -25.51 25.47 2.70
CA MET A 299 -24.04 25.51 2.76
C MET A 299 -23.49 25.29 4.18
N ILE A 300 -24.03 25.99 5.18
CA ILE A 300 -23.50 25.94 6.55
C ILE A 300 -23.67 24.57 7.20
N GLU A 301 -24.78 23.88 6.93
CA GLU A 301 -25.05 22.52 7.45
C GLU A 301 -24.06 21.49 6.86
N LYS A 302 -23.73 21.62 5.57
CA LYS A 302 -22.72 20.79 4.90
C LYS A 302 -21.33 21.06 5.45
N PHE A 303 -20.99 22.34 5.63
CA PHE A 303 -19.68 22.76 6.11
C PHE A 303 -19.41 22.24 7.53
N LEU A 304 -20.37 22.37 8.45
CA LEU A 304 -20.22 21.87 9.82
C LEU A 304 -20.10 20.35 9.86
N GLY A 305 -20.84 19.62 9.03
CA GLY A 305 -20.69 18.17 8.89
C GLY A 305 -19.28 17.78 8.41
N GLY A 306 -18.74 18.52 7.44
CA GLY A 306 -17.37 18.34 6.97
C GLY A 306 -16.31 18.66 8.03
N VAL A 307 -16.45 19.77 8.75
CA VAL A 307 -15.53 20.17 9.84
C VAL A 307 -15.51 19.13 10.96
N ALA A 308 -16.68 18.62 11.37
CA ALA A 308 -16.77 17.56 12.37
C ALA A 308 -16.01 16.29 11.94
N ALA A 309 -16.12 15.90 10.66
CA ALA A 309 -15.38 14.76 10.12
C ALA A 309 -13.86 14.97 10.16
N VAL A 310 -13.40 16.16 9.74
CA VAL A 310 -11.97 16.51 9.71
C VAL A 310 -11.38 16.58 11.13
N ILE A 311 -12.09 17.19 12.08
CA ILE A 311 -11.66 17.27 13.48
C ILE A 311 -11.52 15.85 14.05
N THR A 312 -12.51 14.99 13.83
CA THR A 312 -12.50 13.61 14.33
C THR A 312 -11.33 12.82 13.77
N TRP A 313 -11.09 12.91 12.46
CA TRP A 313 -9.93 12.31 11.81
C TRP A 313 -8.61 12.84 12.37
N TYR A 314 -8.49 14.15 12.53
CA TYR A 314 -7.26 14.78 13.02
C TYR A 314 -6.93 14.32 14.46
N VAL A 315 -7.91 14.35 15.35
CA VAL A 315 -7.75 13.93 16.75
C VAL A 315 -7.37 12.45 16.83
N THR A 316 -8.02 11.59 16.05
CA THR A 316 -7.76 10.13 16.09
C THR A 316 -6.45 9.77 15.38
N TYR A 317 -6.36 9.96 14.06
CA TYR A 317 -5.26 9.46 13.23
C TYR A 317 -4.00 10.32 13.30
N ARG A 318 -4.13 11.65 13.48
CA ARG A 318 -2.96 12.54 13.47
C ARG A 318 -2.35 12.75 14.84
N TRP A 319 -3.19 12.75 15.87
CA TRP A 319 -2.75 12.99 17.25
C TRP A 319 -2.73 11.71 18.08
N TRP A 320 -3.88 11.09 18.36
CA TRP A 320 -3.98 9.99 19.33
C TRP A 320 -3.17 8.76 18.91
N TYR A 321 -3.36 8.25 17.68
CA TYR A 321 -2.69 7.04 17.21
C TYR A 321 -1.18 7.21 16.98
N LYS A 322 -0.63 8.41 17.15
CA LYS A 322 0.82 8.67 17.07
C LYS A 322 1.48 8.84 18.44
N LEU A 323 0.72 8.78 19.52
CA LEU A 323 1.26 8.94 20.87
C LEU A 323 1.99 7.65 21.33
N PRO A 324 3.26 7.73 21.76
CA PRO A 324 4.11 6.55 21.98
C PRO A 324 3.78 5.72 23.24
N LYS A 325 3.05 6.26 24.22
CA LYS A 325 2.79 5.60 25.52
C LYS A 325 1.32 5.23 25.79
N ILE A 326 0.38 6.01 25.24
CA ILE A 326 -1.07 5.83 25.40
C ILE A 326 -1.77 5.53 24.05
N GLY A 327 -1.07 5.75 22.93
CA GLY A 327 -1.64 5.62 21.59
C GLY A 327 -1.83 4.16 21.18
N LEU A 328 -2.92 3.92 20.46
CA LEU A 328 -3.07 2.72 19.66
C LEU A 328 -2.02 2.71 18.54
N PRO A 329 -1.59 1.54 18.06
CA PRO A 329 -0.61 1.45 16.96
C PRO A 329 -1.11 2.25 15.76
N ALA A 330 -0.21 2.85 14.97
CA ALA A 330 -0.63 3.49 13.73
C ALA A 330 -1.06 2.43 12.69
N PRO A 331 -1.77 2.81 11.62
CA PRO A 331 -1.99 1.92 10.48
C PRO A 331 -0.65 1.44 9.89
N GLY A 332 -0.50 0.13 9.72
CA GLY A 332 0.75 -0.48 9.22
C GLY A 332 1.86 -0.66 10.26
N ASP A 333 1.66 -0.26 11.53
CA ASP A 333 2.60 -0.63 12.59
C ASP A 333 2.40 -2.10 12.97
N GLY A 334 3.51 -2.81 13.20
CA GLY A 334 3.52 -4.23 13.54
C GLY A 334 4.72 -4.60 14.38
N LEU A 335 5.03 -5.90 14.46
CA LEU A 335 6.21 -6.40 15.16
C LEU A 335 7.53 -5.93 14.50
N PHE A 336 7.46 -5.57 13.23
CA PHE A 336 8.57 -5.06 12.42
C PHE A 336 8.08 -3.91 11.54
N LYS A 337 9.00 -3.04 11.15
CA LYS A 337 8.72 -1.91 10.25
C LYS A 337 9.08 -2.30 8.81
N TYR A 338 8.09 -2.29 7.92
CA TYR A 338 8.28 -2.55 6.48
C TYR A 338 8.16 -1.29 5.62
N ASN A 339 7.59 -0.22 6.16
CA ASN A 339 7.32 1.06 5.50
C ASN A 339 8.46 2.08 5.60
N GLU A 340 9.70 1.61 5.52
CA GLU A 340 10.78 2.52 5.18
C GLU A 340 10.69 2.80 3.69
N VAL A 341 9.92 3.84 3.34
CA VAL A 341 10.08 4.52 2.05
C VAL A 341 11.57 4.75 1.92
N ARG A 342 12.18 4.05 0.96
CA ARG A 342 13.56 4.27 0.55
C ARG A 342 13.66 5.78 0.35
N ALA A 343 14.30 6.49 1.30
CA ALA A 343 14.58 7.90 1.11
C ALA A 343 15.27 7.99 -0.24
N SER A 344 14.63 8.67 -1.20
CA SER A 344 15.12 8.72 -2.56
C SER A 344 16.60 9.08 -2.52
N PRO A 345 17.53 8.23 -3.00
CA PRO A 345 18.92 8.62 -3.12
C PRO A 345 19.10 9.57 -4.32
N GLU A 346 18.17 10.49 -4.59
CA GLU A 346 18.23 11.40 -5.74
C GLU A 346 18.90 12.75 -5.45
N LEU A 347 19.30 13.03 -4.21
CA LEU A 347 20.11 14.23 -3.92
C LEU A 347 21.60 13.94 -3.63
N SER A 348 22.01 12.68 -3.51
CA SER A 348 23.42 12.31 -3.28
C SER A 348 24.10 11.66 -4.49
N ALA A 349 23.34 11.03 -5.40
CA ALA A 349 23.91 10.39 -6.58
C ALA A 349 24.33 11.37 -7.69
N ARG A 350 23.84 12.62 -7.67
CA ARG A 350 24.19 13.63 -8.68
C ARG A 350 25.47 14.42 -8.37
N ALA A 351 26.01 14.31 -7.16
CA ALA A 351 27.21 15.05 -6.74
C ALA A 351 28.54 14.27 -6.91
N ARG A 352 28.53 13.03 -7.41
CA ARG A 352 29.76 12.24 -7.64
C ARG A 352 29.99 11.82 -9.09
N ARG A 353 29.62 12.68 -10.04
CA ARG A 353 30.14 12.62 -11.42
C ARG A 353 30.53 14.01 -11.88
N SER A 354 31.49 14.63 -11.20
CA SER A 354 32.44 15.51 -11.89
C SER A 354 33.64 14.65 -12.24
N THR A 355 33.70 14.25 -13.50
CA THR A 355 34.89 13.68 -14.12
C THR A 355 36.04 14.66 -13.94
N LEU A 356 36.99 14.28 -13.08
CA LEU A 356 38.34 14.84 -13.12
C LEU A 356 38.92 14.49 -14.49
N ASN A 357 39.42 15.50 -15.19
CA ASN A 357 40.15 15.37 -16.45
C ASN A 357 41.15 14.21 -16.41
N GLY A 358 41.14 13.36 -17.45
CA GLY A 358 42.20 12.36 -17.63
C GLY A 358 41.84 11.19 -18.54
N ILE A 359 41.81 11.46 -19.85
CA ILE A 359 42.07 10.53 -20.96
C ILE A 359 41.06 9.38 -21.16
N ASN A 360 40.41 9.44 -22.33
CA ASN A 360 39.48 8.45 -22.86
C ASN A 360 40.09 7.03 -22.89
N GLN A 361 39.63 6.16 -22.01
CA GLN A 361 39.62 4.71 -22.24
C GLN A 361 38.19 4.19 -22.00
N SER A 362 37.55 3.74 -23.07
CA SER A 362 36.24 3.07 -23.00
C SER A 362 36.40 1.74 -22.25
N LYS A 363 35.70 1.60 -21.12
CA LYS A 363 35.63 0.35 -20.34
C LYS A 363 34.33 -0.38 -20.68
N PHE A 364 34.41 -1.68 -20.99
CA PHE A 364 33.23 -2.56 -21.06
C PHE A 364 33.19 -3.42 -19.79
N MET A 365 32.09 -3.33 -19.03
CA MET A 365 31.91 -3.99 -17.72
C MET A 365 33.06 -3.78 -16.72
N GLY A 366 33.64 -2.58 -16.67
CA GLY A 366 34.55 -2.17 -15.59
C GLY A 366 36.01 -2.60 -15.72
N MET A 367 36.38 -3.44 -16.70
CA MET A 367 37.79 -3.69 -17.03
C MET A 367 38.26 -2.83 -18.22
N PRO A 368 39.52 -2.33 -18.20
CA PRO A 368 40.10 -1.62 -19.34
C PRO A 368 40.36 -2.60 -20.49
N ILE A 369 39.85 -2.28 -21.68
CA ILE A 369 40.09 -3.05 -22.90
C ILE A 369 41.51 -2.73 -23.37
N ARG A 370 42.41 -3.72 -23.36
CA ARG A 370 43.70 -3.63 -24.05
C ARG A 370 43.53 -4.15 -25.47
N THR A 371 43.47 -3.26 -26.44
CA THR A 371 43.68 -3.61 -27.85
C THR A 371 45.16 -3.88 -28.06
N MET A 372 45.50 -5.10 -28.52
CA MET A 372 46.81 -5.37 -29.10
C MET A 372 46.85 -4.72 -30.49
N GLN A 373 47.93 -3.99 -30.76
CA GLN A 373 48.59 -3.76 -32.07
C GLN A 373 49.01 -2.30 -32.25
N GLU A 374 50.29 -2.01 -31.98
CA GLU A 374 51.24 -1.61 -33.03
C GLU A 374 52.68 -1.63 -32.50
N THR A 375 53.46 -2.53 -33.10
CA THR A 375 54.92 -2.57 -33.05
C THR A 375 55.43 -1.63 -34.15
N ALA A 376 56.37 -0.73 -33.82
CA ALA A 376 57.55 -0.31 -34.61
C ALA A 376 57.85 1.20 -34.53
N ALA A 377 59.16 1.49 -34.44
CA ALA A 377 59.86 2.78 -34.59
C ALA A 377 59.58 3.84 -33.49
N ASP A 378 60.53 4.51 -32.86
CA ASP A 378 61.94 4.84 -33.15
C ASP A 378 62.60 5.23 -31.81
N SER A 379 63.69 4.59 -31.39
CA SER A 379 65.10 5.04 -31.46
C SER A 379 65.51 6.20 -30.51
N ASN A 380 66.55 5.89 -29.72
CA ASN A 380 67.55 6.76 -29.07
C ASN A 380 67.13 7.79 -28.01
N SER A 381 67.54 7.58 -26.75
CA SER A 381 68.84 8.07 -26.24
C SER A 381 68.96 8.06 -24.69
N THR A 382 70.06 7.46 -24.23
CA THR A 382 70.92 7.82 -23.08
C THR A 382 70.43 7.76 -21.63
N ASN A 383 70.99 6.74 -20.94
CA ASN A 383 71.60 6.74 -19.59
C ASN A 383 71.95 8.12 -18.97
N ARG A 384 71.67 8.30 -17.67
CA ARG A 384 72.70 8.34 -16.59
C ARG A 384 72.12 8.64 -15.19
N LEU A 385 72.75 7.98 -14.21
CA LEU A 385 72.78 8.26 -12.76
C LEU A 385 73.14 9.73 -12.44
N SER A 386 72.67 10.21 -11.29
CA SER A 386 73.46 10.63 -10.10
C SER A 386 72.62 11.56 -9.20
N ASP A 387 72.26 11.12 -7.99
CA ASP A 387 72.70 11.59 -6.66
C ASP A 387 72.71 13.11 -6.36
N VAL A 388 72.47 13.40 -5.08
CA VAL A 388 72.96 14.53 -4.25
C VAL A 388 71.92 15.55 -3.73
N ASP A 389 71.68 15.41 -2.43
CA ASP A 389 71.52 16.40 -1.35
C ASP A 389 70.26 17.29 -1.15
N ALA A 390 69.65 17.07 0.02
CA ALA A 390 69.08 18.09 0.91
C ALA A 390 70.22 18.95 1.49
N PRO A 391 70.04 20.19 2.04
CA PRO A 391 69.00 20.48 3.03
C PRO A 391 68.53 21.97 3.17
N THR A 392 67.73 22.19 4.22
CA THR A 392 67.62 23.41 5.06
C THR A 392 66.74 24.60 4.64
N SER A 393 65.60 24.71 5.33
CA SER A 393 65.25 25.77 6.30
C SER A 393 64.70 27.14 5.85
N ARG A 394 63.94 27.71 6.81
CA ARG A 394 63.34 29.06 6.96
C ARG A 394 61.92 29.15 6.39
N LEU A 395 60.90 29.55 7.16
CA LEU A 395 60.82 30.25 8.45
C LEU A 395 59.53 29.83 9.17
#